data_AF-A0A2B4SRN8-F1
#
_entry.id   AF-A0A2B4SRN8-F1
#
_cell.length_a   1.000
_cell.length_b   1.000
_cell.length_c   1.000
_cell.angle_alpha   90.00
_cell.angle_beta   90.00
_cell.angle_gamma   90.00
#
_symmetry.space_group_name_H-M   'P 1'
#
loop_
_entity.id
_entity.type
_entity.pdbx_description
1 polymer ?
#
loop_
_entity_poly.entity_id
_entity_poly.type
_entity_poly.pdbx_seq_one_letter_code
_entity_poly.pdbx_strand_id
1 'polypeptide(L)'
;MLSVEEEGMLAYKTPKRRYCAIVLIVLGFLVFFGIGILAGFFIGRGAAKGCEDGDKNGGCKPPPKGHTQEQLEEFHRKAVGMISTEELRKNLKHFTKVPHFPGDTENFELAKDMAKKWKEYGIDVIWKNYTIMLSRPKDMKAGEAALYNGSTLMHRSERQEAFLVPSENNSNVVPPFNAYAPSGSARGKLVYANYGRDEDFEELKKRGINCTGKIVIMRYGKVGRSTKPKRAHKEGAIGVILYMDPEDYAKQGVDMVYPDYNWLPNSAVQRGNIKSTPIRGDPQTPGYPSVKGMYRLPKEEAKKLLPQIPVHPIS
;
A
#
# COMPACT_ATOMS: atom_id res chain seq x y z
N MET A 1 30.67 49.24 81.23
CA MET A 1 31.32 48.35 82.21
C MET A 1 30.58 47.01 82.12
N LEU A 2 31.28 45.96 81.65
CA LEU A 2 30.96 44.50 81.76
C LEU A 2 29.67 44.00 81.04
N SER A 3 29.76 43.23 79.93
CA SER A 3 29.88 41.74 79.83
C SER A 3 28.61 41.01 80.32
N VAL A 4 27.97 39.99 79.71
CA VAL A 4 28.38 38.86 78.86
C VAL A 4 27.10 38.02 78.50
N GLU A 5 27.10 37.31 77.35
CA GLU A 5 26.36 36.05 76.93
C GLU A 5 24.80 35.96 77.01
N GLU A 6 24.04 35.22 76.20
CA GLU A 6 24.29 34.04 75.34
C GLU A 6 23.19 33.82 74.25
N GLU A 7 23.45 32.83 73.39
CA GLU A 7 22.93 32.43 72.07
C GLU A 7 21.46 31.95 71.89
N GLY A 8 21.03 31.84 70.62
CA GLY A 8 19.88 31.00 70.21
C GLY A 8 19.44 31.10 68.74
N MET A 9 20.15 30.41 67.85
CA MET A 9 19.99 30.30 66.37
C MET A 9 18.84 29.37 65.91
N LEU A 10 18.16 29.65 64.78
CA LEU A 10 17.48 28.60 63.97
C LEU A 10 17.27 28.96 62.47
N ALA A 11 18.26 28.52 61.68
CA ALA A 11 18.21 27.80 60.40
C ALA A 11 17.51 28.38 59.13
N TYR A 12 18.36 28.79 58.18
CA TYR A 12 18.10 29.03 56.76
C TYR A 12 17.90 27.71 55.99
N LYS A 13 16.72 27.47 55.38
CA LYS A 13 16.43 26.26 54.56
C LYS A 13 16.89 26.42 53.11
N THR A 14 17.81 25.56 52.66
CA THR A 14 18.50 25.63 51.35
C THR A 14 17.76 24.93 50.18
N PRO A 15 17.84 25.48 48.94
CA PRO A 15 17.11 25.01 47.74
C PRO A 15 17.63 23.69 47.14
N LYS A 16 18.87 23.27 47.47
CA LYS A 16 19.47 22.01 47.02
C LYS A 16 18.64 20.77 47.39
N ARG A 17 17.97 20.80 48.55
CA ARG A 17 17.20 19.66 49.06
C ARG A 17 15.92 19.40 48.25
N ARG A 18 15.32 20.44 47.68
CA ARG A 18 14.13 20.31 46.80
C ARG A 18 14.49 19.70 45.45
N TYR A 19 15.64 20.09 44.88
CA TYR A 19 16.11 19.53 43.61
C TYR A 19 16.50 18.06 43.75
N CYS A 20 17.21 17.70 44.83
CA CYS A 20 17.46 16.28 45.15
C CYS A 20 16.16 15.48 45.34
N ALA A 21 15.15 16.05 46.01
CA ALA A 21 13.87 15.38 46.19
C ALA A 21 13.15 15.14 44.85
N ILE A 22 13.14 16.10 43.94
CA ILE A 22 12.53 15.96 42.60
C ILE A 22 13.28 14.91 41.78
N VAL A 23 14.62 14.92 41.79
CA VAL A 23 15.44 13.93 41.08
C VAL A 23 15.18 12.52 41.61
N LEU A 24 15.06 12.36 42.93
CA LEU A 24 14.74 11.06 43.54
C LEU A 24 13.32 10.58 43.20
N ILE A 25 12.34 11.48 43.11
CA ILE A 25 10.99 11.15 42.68
C ILE A 25 10.99 10.69 41.21
N VAL A 26 11.68 11.42 40.32
CA VAL A 26 11.78 11.07 38.90
C VAL A 26 12.50 9.73 38.70
N LEU A 27 13.60 9.50 39.42
CA LEU A 27 14.30 8.21 39.43
C LEU A 27 13.39 7.08 39.94
N GLY A 28 12.64 7.33 41.01
CA GLY A 28 11.65 6.37 41.54
C GLY A 28 10.59 6.01 40.49
N PHE A 29 10.05 7.00 39.77
CA PHE A 29 9.11 6.77 38.68
C PHE A 29 9.71 5.98 37.53
N LEU A 30 10.95 6.29 37.12
CA LEU A 30 11.64 5.56 36.05
C LEU A 30 11.92 4.10 36.43
N VAL A 31 12.28 3.84 37.68
CA VAL A 31 12.48 2.48 38.20
C VAL A 31 11.15 1.73 38.23
N PHE A 32 10.08 2.34 38.74
CA PHE A 32 8.74 1.73 38.74
C PHE A 32 8.23 1.44 37.32
N PHE A 33 8.45 2.35 36.38
CA PHE A 33 8.08 2.18 34.98
C PHE A 33 8.89 1.07 34.32
N GLY A 34 10.20 0.98 34.59
CA GLY A 34 11.07 -0.10 34.13
C GLY A 34 10.66 -1.47 34.69
N ILE A 35 10.34 -1.53 35.98
CA ILE A 35 9.79 -2.75 36.62
C ILE A 35 8.44 -3.11 36.00
N GLY A 36 7.58 -2.14 35.71
CA GLY A 36 6.29 -2.36 35.04
C GLY A 36 6.45 -2.93 33.62
N ILE A 37 7.44 -2.46 32.85
CA ILE A 37 7.77 -3.01 31.53
C ILE A 37 8.34 -4.42 31.64
N LEU A 38 9.25 -4.67 32.58
CA LEU A 38 9.82 -5.99 32.83
C LEU A 38 8.73 -6.98 33.28
N ALA A 39 7.91 -6.61 34.25
CA ALA A 39 6.78 -7.40 34.71
C ALA A 39 5.78 -7.65 33.57
N GLY A 40 5.44 -6.63 32.79
CA GLY A 40 4.59 -6.76 31.60
C GLY A 40 5.19 -7.68 30.53
N PHE A 41 6.51 -7.65 30.32
CA PHE A 41 7.22 -8.52 29.39
C PHE A 41 7.20 -10.00 29.85
N PHE A 42 7.42 -10.26 31.14
CA PHE A 42 7.40 -11.63 31.69
C PHE A 42 5.98 -12.18 31.88
N ILE A 43 5.02 -11.35 32.32
CA ILE A 43 3.60 -11.73 32.39
C ILE A 43 3.03 -11.94 30.98
N GLY A 44 3.39 -11.08 30.02
CA GLY A 44 2.99 -11.22 28.62
C GLY A 44 3.52 -12.50 27.98
N ARG A 45 4.75 -12.92 28.31
CA ARG A 45 5.30 -14.22 27.89
C ARG A 45 4.69 -15.42 28.63
N GLY A 46 4.34 -15.28 29.91
CA GLY A 46 3.66 -16.33 30.67
C GLY A 46 2.19 -16.54 30.26
N ALA A 47 1.51 -15.47 29.83
CA ALA A 47 0.15 -15.51 29.31
C ALA A 47 0.09 -15.97 27.85
N ALA A 48 1.14 -15.71 27.06
CA ALA A 48 1.32 -16.30 25.74
C ALA A 48 2.00 -17.68 25.87
N LYS A 49 1.29 -18.66 26.44
CA LYS A 49 1.58 -20.05 26.09
C LYS A 49 1.23 -20.21 24.61
N GLY A 50 2.25 -20.06 23.76
CA GLY A 50 2.18 -20.52 22.38
C GLY A 50 1.76 -21.99 22.41
N CYS A 51 0.75 -22.33 21.63
CA CYS A 51 0.41 -23.71 21.35
C CYS A 51 1.47 -24.28 20.39
N GLU A 52 2.68 -24.50 20.89
CA GLU A 52 3.66 -25.36 20.24
C GLU A 52 4.31 -26.26 21.30
N ASP A 53 4.25 -27.55 20.98
CA ASP A 53 5.01 -28.68 21.51
C ASP A 53 4.72 -29.17 22.94
N GLY A 54 3.74 -30.08 23.00
CA GLY A 54 3.83 -31.36 23.72
C GLY A 54 4.50 -31.37 25.10
N ASP A 55 3.86 -30.76 26.09
CA ASP A 55 4.27 -30.91 27.50
C ASP A 55 3.72 -32.24 28.08
N LYS A 56 4.63 -33.07 28.60
CA LYS A 56 4.39 -34.46 29.02
C LYS A 56 3.86 -34.62 30.45
N ASN A 57 3.50 -33.56 31.16
CA ASN A 57 3.02 -33.67 32.53
C ASN A 57 1.62 -33.09 32.68
N GLY A 58 0.73 -33.93 33.22
CA GLY A 58 -0.72 -33.79 33.16
C GLY A 58 -1.27 -32.52 33.81
N GLY A 59 -2.29 -31.96 33.16
CA GLY A 59 -2.98 -30.77 33.65
C GLY A 59 -3.81 -30.03 32.59
N CYS A 60 -3.64 -30.33 31.30
CA CYS A 60 -4.58 -29.87 30.27
C CYS A 60 -5.66 -30.94 30.08
N LYS A 61 -6.94 -30.56 30.23
CA LYS A 61 -8.04 -31.36 29.69
C LYS A 61 -7.68 -31.65 28.23
N PRO A 62 -7.71 -32.92 27.77
CA PRO A 62 -7.46 -33.20 26.35
C PRO A 62 -8.40 -32.31 25.53
N PRO A 63 -7.94 -31.71 24.42
CA PRO A 63 -8.84 -31.03 23.52
C PRO A 63 -10.01 -32.00 23.21
N PRO A 64 -11.26 -31.50 23.10
CA PRO A 64 -12.39 -32.37 22.77
C PRO A 64 -11.95 -33.26 21.61
N LYS A 65 -12.13 -34.59 21.72
CA LYS A 65 -11.63 -35.56 20.74
C LYS A 65 -11.92 -35.00 19.35
N GLY A 66 -10.86 -34.52 18.68
CA GLY A 66 -11.00 -33.87 17.39
C GLY A 66 -11.59 -34.85 16.40
N HIS A 67 -12.14 -34.32 15.30
CA HIS A 67 -12.53 -35.17 14.18
C HIS A 67 -11.38 -36.11 13.81
N THR A 68 -11.70 -37.38 13.61
CA THR A 68 -10.75 -38.36 13.07
C THR A 68 -10.27 -37.92 11.68
N GLN A 69 -9.11 -38.43 11.27
CA GLN A 69 -8.57 -38.16 9.94
C GLN A 69 -9.59 -38.49 8.83
N GLU A 70 -10.30 -39.62 8.98
CA GLU A 70 -11.35 -40.05 8.05
C GLU A 70 -12.51 -39.04 7.97
N GLN A 71 -12.93 -38.48 9.11
CA GLN A 71 -13.96 -37.45 9.15
C GLN A 71 -13.50 -36.15 8.49
N LEU A 72 -12.24 -35.74 8.70
CA LEU A 72 -11.67 -34.57 8.02
C LEU A 72 -11.60 -34.76 6.51
N GLU A 73 -11.23 -35.94 6.04
CA GLU A 73 -11.21 -36.28 4.62
C GLU A 73 -12.61 -36.31 4.02
N GLU A 74 -13.60 -36.80 4.76
CA GLU A 74 -14.99 -36.76 4.35
C GLU A 74 -15.51 -35.33 4.22
N PHE A 75 -15.23 -34.46 5.21
CA PHE A 75 -15.60 -33.05 5.15
C PHE A 75 -14.91 -32.33 3.99
N HIS A 76 -13.62 -32.60 3.77
CA HIS A 76 -12.89 -32.02 2.64
C HIS A 76 -13.51 -32.42 1.31
N ARG A 77 -13.79 -33.72 1.10
CA ARG A 77 -14.44 -34.22 -0.12
C ARG A 77 -15.82 -33.61 -0.34
N LYS A 78 -16.62 -33.49 0.73
CA LYS A 78 -17.93 -32.81 0.66
C LYS A 78 -17.76 -31.33 0.31
N ALA A 79 -16.83 -30.62 0.93
CA ALA A 79 -16.54 -29.21 0.67
C ALA A 79 -16.15 -28.97 -0.80
N VAL A 80 -15.22 -29.77 -1.32
CA VAL A 80 -14.79 -29.69 -2.73
C VAL A 80 -15.94 -30.06 -3.67
N GLY A 81 -16.72 -31.10 -3.34
CA GLY A 81 -17.87 -31.53 -4.13
C GLY A 81 -19.02 -30.52 -4.20
N MET A 82 -19.12 -29.62 -3.23
CA MET A 82 -20.11 -28.53 -3.21
C MET A 82 -19.71 -27.33 -4.10
N ILE A 83 -18.48 -27.28 -4.63
CA ILE A 83 -18.04 -26.19 -5.50
C ILE A 83 -18.68 -26.34 -6.88
N SER A 84 -19.60 -25.44 -7.21
CA SER A 84 -20.27 -25.40 -8.51
C SER A 84 -19.59 -24.45 -9.49
N THR A 85 -19.16 -24.97 -10.64
CA THR A 85 -18.59 -24.15 -11.74
C THR A 85 -19.62 -23.21 -12.36
N GLU A 86 -20.90 -23.57 -12.33
CA GLU A 86 -22.01 -22.72 -12.78
C GLU A 86 -22.17 -21.51 -11.86
N GLU A 87 -22.18 -21.72 -10.55
CA GLU A 87 -22.28 -20.63 -9.57
C GLU A 87 -21.04 -19.73 -9.59
N LEU A 88 -19.83 -20.30 -9.79
CA LEU A 88 -18.61 -19.51 -10.01
C LEU A 88 -18.74 -18.60 -11.25
N ARG A 89 -19.24 -19.14 -12.38
CA ARG A 89 -19.46 -18.36 -13.61
C ARG A 89 -20.50 -17.26 -13.42
N LYS A 90 -21.60 -17.56 -12.72
CA LYS A 90 -22.66 -16.59 -12.39
C LYS A 90 -22.14 -15.47 -11.49
N ASN A 91 -21.37 -15.81 -10.46
CA ASN A 91 -20.73 -14.84 -9.57
C ASN A 91 -19.74 -13.95 -10.33
N LEU A 92 -18.88 -14.53 -11.17
CA LEU A 92 -17.95 -13.76 -11.99
C LEU A 92 -18.70 -12.75 -12.86
N LYS A 93 -19.71 -13.21 -13.61
CA LYS A 93 -20.53 -12.34 -14.47
C LYS A 93 -21.23 -11.21 -13.70
N HIS A 94 -21.66 -11.46 -12.47
CA HIS A 94 -22.26 -10.45 -11.59
C HIS A 94 -21.24 -9.38 -11.19
N PHE A 95 -20.09 -9.81 -10.66
CA PHE A 95 -19.08 -8.90 -10.11
C PHE A 95 -18.27 -8.15 -11.17
N THR A 96 -18.24 -8.60 -12.43
CA THR A 96 -17.47 -7.94 -13.51
C THR A 96 -18.33 -7.12 -14.47
N LYS A 97 -19.61 -6.87 -14.15
CA LYS A 97 -20.55 -6.19 -15.07
C LYS A 97 -20.26 -4.70 -15.24
N VAL A 98 -19.80 -4.04 -14.19
CA VAL A 98 -19.60 -2.58 -14.15
C VAL A 98 -18.25 -2.28 -13.49
N PRO A 99 -17.48 -1.28 -13.96
CA PRO A 99 -16.26 -0.85 -13.28
C PRO A 99 -16.54 -0.47 -11.82
N HIS A 100 -15.79 -1.07 -10.89
CA HIS A 100 -16.02 -0.93 -9.45
C HIS A 100 -14.75 -0.42 -8.74
N PHE A 101 -14.29 0.78 -9.11
CA PHE A 101 -13.09 1.38 -8.53
C PHE A 101 -13.24 1.61 -7.01
N PRO A 102 -12.16 1.49 -6.20
CA PRO A 102 -12.25 1.72 -4.77
C PRO A 102 -12.83 3.09 -4.42
N GLY A 103 -13.87 3.11 -3.59
CA GLY A 103 -14.57 4.33 -3.19
C GLY A 103 -15.77 4.71 -4.08
N ASP A 104 -15.99 4.00 -5.20
CA ASP A 104 -17.17 4.22 -6.04
C ASP A 104 -18.41 3.55 -5.46
N THR A 105 -19.59 4.08 -5.82
CA THR A 105 -20.89 3.53 -5.42
C THR A 105 -21.02 2.06 -5.79
N GLU A 106 -20.64 1.69 -7.01
CA GLU A 106 -20.70 0.29 -7.49
C GLU A 106 -19.92 -0.66 -6.57
N ASN A 107 -18.70 -0.29 -6.16
CA ASN A 107 -17.89 -1.11 -5.28
C ASN A 107 -18.55 -1.30 -3.90
N PHE A 108 -19.31 -0.31 -3.42
CA PHE A 108 -20.09 -0.43 -2.19
C PHE A 108 -21.35 -1.29 -2.37
N GLU A 109 -22.04 -1.17 -3.51
CA GLU A 109 -23.18 -2.04 -3.84
C GLU A 109 -22.77 -3.52 -3.90
N LEU A 110 -21.66 -3.85 -4.59
CA LEU A 110 -21.14 -5.22 -4.64
C LEU A 110 -20.74 -5.75 -3.25
N ALA A 111 -20.23 -4.89 -2.37
CA ALA A 111 -19.95 -5.29 -0.99
C ALA A 111 -21.23 -5.64 -0.21
N LYS A 112 -22.33 -4.90 -0.43
CA LYS A 112 -23.64 -5.21 0.17
C LYS A 112 -24.20 -6.54 -0.35
N ASP A 113 -24.05 -6.81 -1.65
CA ASP A 113 -24.45 -8.08 -2.25
C ASP A 113 -23.68 -9.25 -1.64
N MET A 114 -22.36 -9.10 -1.46
CA MET A 114 -21.54 -10.11 -0.76
C MET A 114 -22.00 -10.33 0.68
N ALA A 115 -22.22 -9.24 1.43
CA ALA A 115 -22.68 -9.31 2.82
C ALA A 115 -24.05 -10.01 2.93
N LYS A 116 -24.96 -9.77 1.98
CA LYS A 116 -26.26 -10.44 1.92
C LYS A 116 -26.08 -11.96 1.71
N LYS A 117 -25.29 -12.36 0.70
CA LYS A 117 -25.01 -13.79 0.42
C LYS A 117 -24.37 -14.50 1.61
N TRP A 118 -23.42 -13.86 2.29
CA TRP A 118 -22.79 -14.43 3.47
C TRP A 118 -23.80 -14.68 4.61
N LYS A 119 -24.71 -13.74 4.85
CA LYS A 119 -25.79 -13.95 5.83
C LYS A 119 -26.72 -15.09 5.43
N GLU A 120 -27.06 -15.21 4.14
CA GLU A 120 -27.86 -16.34 3.62
C GLU A 120 -27.16 -17.69 3.83
N TYR A 121 -25.82 -17.71 3.82
CA TYR A 121 -25.02 -18.89 4.14
C TYR A 121 -24.85 -19.13 5.65
N GLY A 122 -25.46 -18.31 6.51
CA GLY A 122 -25.34 -18.40 7.96
C GLY A 122 -24.03 -17.83 8.52
N ILE A 123 -23.34 -16.97 7.76
CA ILE A 123 -22.11 -16.29 8.20
C ILE A 123 -22.46 -14.92 8.77
N ASP A 124 -22.03 -14.65 10.00
CA ASP A 124 -22.15 -13.32 10.61
C ASP A 124 -21.26 -12.30 9.91
N VAL A 125 -21.84 -11.15 9.55
CA VAL A 125 -21.14 -10.09 8.82
C VAL A 125 -21.03 -8.82 9.67
N ILE A 126 -19.79 -8.37 9.89
CA ILE A 126 -19.48 -7.13 10.61
C ILE A 126 -18.87 -6.12 9.64
N TRP A 127 -19.50 -4.94 9.55
CA TRP A 127 -18.98 -3.84 8.75
C TRP A 127 -17.89 -3.07 9.51
N LYS A 128 -16.78 -2.77 8.82
CA LYS A 128 -15.69 -1.94 9.33
C LYS A 128 -15.37 -0.84 8.32
N ASN A 129 -15.57 0.40 8.75
CA ASN A 129 -15.38 1.57 7.90
C ASN A 129 -14.00 2.18 8.14
N TYR A 130 -13.27 2.40 7.06
CA TYR A 130 -12.00 3.12 7.06
C TYR A 130 -12.10 4.30 6.09
N THR A 131 -11.69 5.47 6.55
CA THR A 131 -11.52 6.64 5.69
C THR A 131 -10.05 6.70 5.31
N ILE A 132 -9.73 6.45 4.04
CA ILE A 132 -8.35 6.34 3.54
C ILE A 132 -8.07 7.36 2.45
N MET A 133 -6.80 7.75 2.30
CA MET A 133 -6.37 8.58 1.17
C MET A 133 -6.24 7.70 -0.09
N LEU A 134 -7.20 7.85 -1.00
CA LEU A 134 -7.11 7.28 -2.35
C LEU A 134 -6.49 8.27 -3.34
N SER A 135 -6.12 7.76 -4.51
CA SER A 135 -5.61 8.55 -5.63
C SER A 135 -6.37 8.17 -6.91
N ARG A 136 -6.92 9.19 -7.57
CA ARG A 136 -7.67 9.11 -8.83
C ARG A 136 -7.40 10.36 -9.66
N PRO A 137 -7.46 10.30 -10.99
CA PRO A 137 -7.39 11.49 -11.84
C PRO A 137 -8.50 12.48 -11.49
N LYS A 138 -8.15 13.76 -11.39
CA LYS A 138 -9.11 14.83 -11.09
C LYS A 138 -10.11 14.96 -12.25
N ASP A 139 -11.40 15.04 -11.93
CA ASP A 139 -12.50 15.18 -12.90
C ASP A 139 -12.49 14.11 -14.00
N MET A 140 -11.93 12.92 -13.72
CA MET A 140 -11.75 11.84 -14.73
C MET A 140 -10.95 12.28 -15.97
N LYS A 141 -10.10 13.32 -15.84
CA LYS A 141 -9.24 13.78 -16.92
C LYS A 141 -7.96 12.97 -16.94
N ALA A 142 -7.66 12.37 -18.08
CA ALA A 142 -6.44 11.63 -18.31
C ALA A 142 -5.20 12.54 -18.24
N GLY A 143 -4.08 11.96 -17.81
CA GLY A 143 -2.77 12.50 -18.16
C GLY A 143 -2.45 12.21 -19.63
N GLU A 144 -1.30 12.69 -20.09
CA GLU A 144 -0.80 12.41 -21.44
C GLU A 144 0.72 12.53 -21.47
N ALA A 145 1.35 11.76 -22.35
CA ALA A 145 2.72 11.98 -22.79
C ALA A 145 2.70 12.58 -24.20
N ALA A 146 3.60 13.52 -24.47
CA ALA A 146 3.67 14.20 -25.76
C ALA A 146 5.11 14.38 -26.22
N LEU A 147 5.34 14.12 -27.51
CA LEU A 147 6.62 14.32 -28.17
C LEU A 147 6.59 15.64 -28.93
N TYR A 148 7.61 16.46 -28.73
CA TYR A 148 7.76 17.76 -29.39
C TYR A 148 9.08 17.82 -30.16
N ASN A 149 9.06 18.47 -31.33
CA ASN A 149 10.24 18.94 -32.03
C ASN A 149 10.29 20.47 -31.90
N GLY A 150 11.18 20.98 -31.04
CA GLY A 150 11.13 22.39 -30.64
C GLY A 150 9.80 22.72 -29.96
N SER A 151 9.04 23.68 -30.49
CA SER A 151 7.68 24.02 -30.04
C SER A 151 6.58 23.20 -30.71
N THR A 152 6.89 22.45 -31.78
CA THR A 152 5.89 21.73 -32.58
C THR A 152 5.53 20.40 -31.94
N LEU A 153 4.24 20.16 -31.72
CA LEU A 153 3.72 18.87 -31.26
C LEU A 153 3.84 17.86 -32.41
N MET A 154 4.58 16.78 -32.18
CA MET A 154 4.75 15.69 -33.15
C MET A 154 3.80 14.54 -32.90
N HIS A 155 3.63 14.16 -31.64
CA HIS A 155 2.81 13.03 -31.25
C HIS A 155 2.30 13.19 -29.82
N ARG A 156 1.17 12.56 -29.53
CA ARG A 156 0.52 12.55 -28.23
C ARG A 156 0.01 11.13 -27.96
N SER A 157 0.26 10.63 -26.75
CA SER A 157 -0.31 9.37 -26.31
C SER A 157 -1.83 9.45 -26.24
N GLU A 158 -2.50 8.33 -26.50
CA GLU A 158 -3.95 8.25 -26.28
C GLU A 158 -4.31 8.47 -24.81
N ARG A 159 -5.48 9.07 -24.60
CA ARG A 159 -5.97 9.44 -23.26
C ARG A 159 -6.79 8.33 -22.60
N GLN A 160 -7.20 7.32 -23.37
CA GLN A 160 -8.06 6.23 -22.96
C GLN A 160 -7.75 5.02 -23.84
N GLU A 161 -7.89 3.82 -23.31
CA GLU A 161 -7.82 2.59 -24.12
C GLU A 161 -8.92 2.57 -25.18
N ALA A 162 -8.65 1.92 -26.31
CA ALA A 162 -9.69 1.63 -27.28
C ALA A 162 -10.64 0.58 -26.71
N PHE A 163 -11.95 0.78 -26.87
CA PHE A 163 -12.96 -0.21 -26.51
C PHE A 163 -13.13 -1.18 -27.70
N LEU A 164 -12.65 -2.40 -27.52
CA LEU A 164 -12.60 -3.46 -28.54
C LEU A 164 -13.87 -4.30 -28.55
N VAL A 165 -14.60 -4.33 -27.43
CA VAL A 165 -15.92 -4.98 -27.35
C VAL A 165 -16.96 -4.05 -26.71
N PRO A 166 -18.26 -4.23 -27.01
CA PRO A 166 -19.30 -3.34 -26.50
C PRO A 166 -19.35 -3.21 -24.96
N SER A 167 -18.99 -4.26 -24.23
CA SER A 167 -18.98 -4.27 -22.76
C SER A 167 -17.90 -3.38 -22.14
N GLU A 168 -16.88 -2.97 -22.89
CA GLU A 168 -15.82 -2.08 -22.40
C GLU A 168 -16.23 -0.60 -22.44
N ASN A 169 -17.24 -0.24 -23.25
CA ASN A 169 -17.70 1.13 -23.39
C ASN A 169 -18.55 1.56 -22.19
N ASN A 170 -17.87 1.98 -21.12
CA ASN A 170 -18.50 2.41 -19.88
C ASN A 170 -17.83 3.70 -19.36
N SER A 171 -18.64 4.73 -19.11
CA SER A 171 -18.17 6.05 -18.64
C SER A 171 -17.53 6.03 -17.25
N ASN A 172 -17.74 4.96 -16.47
CA ASN A 172 -17.12 4.78 -15.14
C ASN A 172 -15.68 4.24 -15.24
N VAL A 173 -15.21 3.85 -16.43
CA VAL A 173 -13.81 3.45 -16.62
C VAL A 173 -12.90 4.64 -16.32
N VAL A 174 -12.08 4.52 -15.27
CA VAL A 174 -11.07 5.53 -14.93
C VAL A 174 -10.04 5.59 -16.04
N PRO A 175 -9.57 6.75 -16.52
CA PRO A 175 -8.52 6.79 -17.55
C PRO A 175 -7.19 6.22 -17.06
N PRO A 176 -6.24 5.90 -17.95
CA PRO A 176 -4.93 5.42 -17.58
C PRO A 176 -4.19 6.38 -16.64
N PHE A 177 -3.73 5.85 -15.51
CA PHE A 177 -2.92 6.60 -14.56
C PHE A 177 -2.16 5.66 -13.61
N ASN A 178 -1.09 6.18 -13.01
CA ASN A 178 -0.43 5.53 -11.89
C ASN A 178 -0.85 6.19 -10.58
N ALA A 179 -1.54 5.44 -9.72
CA ALA A 179 -2.06 5.97 -8.46
C ALA A 179 -0.93 6.39 -7.53
N TYR A 180 -1.12 7.52 -6.87
CA TYR A 180 -0.17 8.25 -6.01
C TYR A 180 0.97 8.97 -6.73
N ALA A 181 1.01 8.98 -8.06
CA ALA A 181 1.85 9.92 -8.79
C ALA A 181 1.46 11.37 -8.42
N PRO A 182 2.41 12.27 -8.18
CA PRO A 182 2.10 13.68 -7.94
C PRO A 182 1.56 14.31 -9.22
N SER A 183 0.63 15.24 -9.07
CA SER A 183 0.17 16.08 -10.17
C SER A 183 1.30 17.03 -10.61
N GLY A 184 1.43 17.24 -11.91
CA GLY A 184 2.41 18.15 -12.47
C GLY A 184 2.74 17.81 -13.91
N SER A 185 3.56 18.66 -14.53
CA SER A 185 4.07 18.44 -15.88
C SER A 185 5.59 18.51 -15.86
N ALA A 186 6.22 17.59 -16.57
CA ALA A 186 7.66 17.57 -16.76
C ALA A 186 7.94 17.62 -18.27
N ARG A 187 8.95 18.39 -18.66
CA ARG A 187 9.42 18.47 -20.05
C ARG A 187 10.92 18.33 -20.05
N GLY A 188 11.43 17.37 -20.80
CA GLY A 188 12.85 17.07 -20.88
C GLY A 188 13.15 16.09 -21.99
N LYS A 189 14.45 15.82 -22.20
CA LYS A 189 14.87 14.75 -23.11
C LYS A 189 14.44 13.39 -22.56
N LEU A 190 14.21 12.43 -23.45
CA LEU A 190 13.82 11.08 -23.10
C LEU A 190 15.05 10.18 -22.94
N VAL A 191 15.06 9.33 -21.92
CA VAL A 191 16.05 8.25 -21.74
C VAL A 191 15.31 6.93 -21.54
N TYR A 192 15.68 5.93 -22.32
CA TYR A 192 15.18 4.58 -22.14
C TYR A 192 16.02 3.83 -21.09
N ALA A 193 15.38 3.33 -20.03
CA ALA A 193 16.05 2.63 -18.93
C ALA A 193 15.57 1.19 -18.76
N ASN A 194 15.23 0.52 -19.87
CA ASN A 194 14.82 -0.89 -19.88
C ASN A 194 13.71 -1.19 -18.85
N TYR A 195 13.93 -2.12 -17.92
CA TYR A 195 12.95 -2.43 -16.86
C TYR A 195 13.11 -1.57 -15.60
N GLY A 196 14.00 -0.58 -15.57
CA GLY A 196 14.22 0.26 -14.39
C GLY A 196 14.77 -0.51 -13.18
N ARG A 197 15.58 -1.53 -13.43
CA ARG A 197 16.37 -2.22 -12.40
C ARG A 197 17.55 -1.37 -11.99
N ASP A 198 18.16 -1.69 -10.85
CA ASP A 198 19.38 -0.97 -10.43
C ASP A 198 20.48 -1.16 -11.48
N GLU A 199 20.63 -2.39 -12.00
CA GLU A 199 21.57 -2.72 -13.09
C GLU A 199 21.30 -1.94 -14.39
N ASP A 200 20.03 -1.63 -14.70
CA ASP A 200 19.68 -0.87 -15.90
C ASP A 200 20.18 0.59 -15.79
N PHE A 201 20.08 1.20 -14.60
CA PHE A 201 20.61 2.55 -14.36
C PHE A 201 22.15 2.55 -14.25
N GLU A 202 22.75 1.51 -13.71
CA GLU A 202 24.22 1.33 -13.72
C GLU A 202 24.76 1.23 -15.16
N GLU A 203 24.08 0.51 -16.03
CA GLU A 203 24.46 0.39 -17.44
C GLU A 203 24.37 1.74 -18.17
N LEU A 204 23.32 2.53 -17.90
CA LEU A 204 23.23 3.90 -18.43
C LEU A 204 24.42 4.76 -18.00
N LYS A 205 24.83 4.68 -16.73
CA LYS A 205 26.01 5.40 -16.23
C LYS A 205 27.30 4.94 -16.91
N LYS A 206 27.50 3.64 -17.08
CA LYS A 206 28.67 3.08 -17.79
C LYS A 206 28.76 3.59 -19.23
N ARG A 207 27.61 3.80 -19.88
CA ARG A 207 27.52 4.39 -21.23
C ARG A 207 27.58 5.92 -21.26
N GLY A 208 27.78 6.58 -20.11
CA GLY A 208 27.82 8.05 -20.02
C GLY A 208 26.46 8.74 -20.20
N ILE A 209 25.35 8.01 -20.07
CA ILE A 209 23.99 8.55 -20.21
C ILE A 209 23.50 9.08 -18.85
N ASN A 210 23.35 10.40 -18.74
CA ASN A 210 22.86 11.06 -17.52
C ASN A 210 21.31 11.13 -17.52
N CYS A 211 20.65 10.74 -16.42
CA CYS A 211 19.19 10.86 -16.26
C CYS A 211 18.73 12.18 -15.61
N THR A 212 19.65 12.99 -15.09
CA THR A 212 19.35 14.25 -14.40
C THR A 212 18.61 15.23 -15.33
N GLY A 213 17.45 15.71 -14.89
CA GLY A 213 16.62 16.63 -15.67
C GLY A 213 15.93 16.00 -16.87
N LYS A 214 15.88 14.67 -16.96
CA LYS A 214 15.29 13.93 -18.09
C LYS A 214 14.01 13.20 -17.69
N ILE A 215 13.21 12.87 -18.70
CA ILE A 215 12.09 11.94 -18.57
C ILE A 215 12.62 10.54 -18.86
N VAL A 216 12.38 9.59 -17.97
CA VAL A 216 12.83 8.21 -18.13
C VAL A 216 11.66 7.34 -18.56
N ILE A 217 11.79 6.64 -19.69
CA ILE A 217 10.82 5.64 -20.15
C ILE A 217 11.30 4.23 -19.82
N MET A 218 10.41 3.43 -19.23
CA MET A 218 10.70 2.07 -18.77
C MET A 218 9.56 1.12 -19.07
N ARG A 219 9.91 -0.15 -19.32
CA ARG A 219 8.98 -1.26 -19.45
C ARG A 219 8.41 -1.66 -18.09
N TYR A 220 7.15 -2.04 -18.05
CA TYR A 220 6.61 -2.85 -16.95
C TYR A 220 7.31 -4.23 -16.88
N GLY A 221 7.25 -4.89 -15.72
CA GLY A 221 7.87 -6.21 -15.51
C GLY A 221 9.22 -6.18 -14.78
N LYS A 222 9.73 -7.38 -14.48
CA LYS A 222 10.97 -7.75 -13.74
C LYS A 222 11.10 -7.22 -12.30
N VAL A 223 10.68 -5.99 -12.04
CA VAL A 223 10.67 -5.34 -10.71
C VAL A 223 9.32 -4.64 -10.48
N GLY A 224 8.98 -4.44 -9.21
CA GLY A 224 7.72 -3.80 -8.83
C GLY A 224 7.57 -2.40 -9.44
N ARG A 225 6.40 -2.08 -9.99
CA ARG A 225 6.15 -0.77 -10.62
C ARG A 225 6.39 0.43 -9.70
N SER A 226 6.22 0.27 -8.39
CA SER A 226 6.47 1.32 -7.40
C SER A 226 7.96 1.62 -7.20
N THR A 227 8.87 0.70 -7.52
CA THR A 227 10.31 0.95 -7.35
C THR A 227 10.89 1.73 -8.52
N LYS A 228 10.32 1.61 -9.73
CA LYS A 228 10.85 2.23 -10.95
C LYS A 228 10.91 3.78 -10.85
N PRO A 229 9.83 4.49 -10.46
CA PRO A 229 9.90 5.95 -10.31
C PRO A 229 10.81 6.38 -9.17
N LYS A 230 10.87 5.60 -8.09
CA LYS A 230 11.76 5.87 -6.95
C LYS A 230 13.23 5.83 -7.38
N ARG A 231 13.62 4.83 -8.18
CA ARG A 231 14.97 4.70 -8.74
C ARG A 231 15.28 5.80 -9.74
N ALA A 232 14.37 6.04 -10.70
CA ALA A 232 14.54 7.12 -11.68
C ALA A 232 14.73 8.48 -10.98
N HIS A 233 13.94 8.76 -9.95
CA HIS A 233 14.08 9.98 -9.15
C HIS A 233 15.42 10.08 -8.43
N LYS A 234 15.93 8.97 -7.86
CA LYS A 234 17.27 8.90 -7.26
C LYS A 234 18.38 9.24 -8.27
N GLU A 235 18.16 8.91 -9.54
CA GLU A 235 19.06 9.22 -10.66
C GLU A 235 18.83 10.62 -11.27
N GLY A 236 18.02 11.46 -10.61
CA GLY A 236 17.77 12.85 -11.01
C GLY A 236 16.72 13.03 -12.10
N ALA A 237 16.00 11.97 -12.48
CA ALA A 237 14.90 12.09 -13.44
C ALA A 237 13.79 13.00 -12.88
N ILE A 238 13.13 13.74 -13.78
CA ILE A 238 12.05 14.68 -13.45
C ILE A 238 10.66 14.16 -13.82
N GLY A 239 10.59 13.01 -14.48
CA GLY A 239 9.35 12.35 -14.85
C GLY A 239 9.59 10.94 -15.36
N VAL A 240 8.55 10.11 -15.31
CA VAL A 240 8.62 8.72 -15.77
C VAL A 240 7.45 8.38 -16.68
N ILE A 241 7.75 7.65 -17.75
CA ILE A 241 6.76 7.01 -18.61
C ILE A 241 6.90 5.49 -18.43
N LEU A 242 5.79 4.79 -18.19
CA LEU A 242 5.75 3.33 -18.10
C LEU A 242 4.93 2.75 -19.26
N TYR A 243 5.40 1.70 -19.91
CA TYR A 243 4.66 1.05 -20.99
C TYR A 243 4.76 -0.48 -20.90
N MET A 244 3.84 -1.18 -21.55
CA MET A 244 3.85 -2.64 -21.62
C MET A 244 4.45 -3.09 -22.95
N ASP A 245 5.65 -3.65 -22.91
CA ASP A 245 6.33 -4.07 -24.14
C ASP A 245 5.68 -5.36 -24.69
N PRO A 246 5.34 -5.42 -26.00
CA PRO A 246 4.83 -6.64 -26.64
C PRO A 246 5.72 -7.87 -26.43
N GLU A 247 7.03 -7.69 -26.26
CA GLU A 247 7.97 -8.78 -25.93
C GLU A 247 7.58 -9.52 -24.64
N ASP A 248 6.92 -8.84 -23.70
CA ASP A 248 6.43 -9.43 -22.45
C ASP A 248 4.92 -9.70 -22.46
N TYR A 249 4.14 -8.84 -23.13
CA TYR A 249 2.68 -8.76 -22.99
C TYR A 249 1.88 -9.14 -24.24
N ALA A 250 2.54 -9.42 -25.37
CA ALA A 250 1.94 -9.93 -26.60
C ALA A 250 2.91 -10.88 -27.34
N LYS A 251 3.39 -11.91 -26.62
CA LYS A 251 4.52 -12.75 -27.05
C LYS A 251 4.27 -13.55 -28.33
N GLN A 252 3.01 -13.82 -28.64
CA GLN A 252 2.65 -14.53 -29.85
C GLN A 252 2.52 -13.57 -31.06
N GLY A 253 2.49 -12.25 -30.83
CA GLY A 253 2.40 -11.23 -31.87
C GLY A 253 1.36 -10.18 -31.53
N VAL A 254 1.55 -8.97 -32.07
CA VAL A 254 0.63 -7.84 -31.87
C VAL A 254 -0.72 -8.01 -32.59
N ASP A 255 -0.81 -8.97 -33.52
CA ASP A 255 -2.04 -9.31 -34.24
C ASP A 255 -2.85 -10.41 -33.54
N MET A 256 -2.26 -11.13 -32.58
CA MET A 256 -2.94 -12.17 -31.80
C MET A 256 -3.29 -11.64 -30.42
N VAL A 257 -4.11 -10.59 -30.37
CA VAL A 257 -4.49 -9.87 -29.14
C VAL A 257 -5.99 -9.98 -28.84
N TYR A 258 -6.40 -9.52 -27.66
CA TYR A 258 -7.80 -9.37 -27.29
C TYR A 258 -8.52 -8.52 -28.37
N PRO A 259 -9.75 -8.88 -28.80
CA PRO A 259 -10.67 -9.83 -28.16
C PRO A 259 -10.54 -11.29 -28.58
N ASP A 260 -9.87 -11.58 -29.69
CA ASP A 260 -9.87 -12.93 -30.25
C ASP A 260 -8.86 -13.86 -29.56
N TYR A 261 -7.84 -13.27 -28.92
CA TYR A 261 -6.79 -13.99 -28.21
C TYR A 261 -6.54 -13.41 -26.81
N ASN A 262 -5.81 -14.17 -25.98
CA ASN A 262 -5.53 -13.79 -24.60
C ASN A 262 -4.24 -12.96 -24.43
N TRP A 263 -3.89 -12.13 -25.42
CA TRP A 263 -2.76 -11.19 -25.33
C TRP A 263 -3.22 -9.74 -25.32
N LEU A 264 -2.33 -8.88 -24.86
CA LEU A 264 -2.62 -7.47 -24.64
C LEU A 264 -2.68 -6.69 -25.97
N PRO A 265 -3.79 -5.97 -26.26
CA PRO A 265 -3.89 -5.13 -27.44
C PRO A 265 -3.02 -3.87 -27.29
N ASN A 266 -2.61 -3.30 -28.43
CA ASN A 266 -1.70 -2.14 -28.49
C ASN A 266 -2.25 -0.84 -27.89
N SER A 267 -3.56 -0.78 -27.59
CA SER A 267 -4.21 0.36 -26.96
C SER A 267 -4.32 0.21 -25.45
N ALA A 268 -4.05 -0.96 -24.89
CA ALA A 268 -4.28 -1.25 -23.49
C ALA A 268 -3.19 -0.67 -22.60
N VAL A 269 -3.60 -0.07 -21.47
CA VAL A 269 -2.68 0.54 -20.52
C VAL A 269 -2.84 -0.08 -19.13
N GLN A 270 -1.70 -0.42 -18.51
CA GLN A 270 -1.71 -0.95 -17.15
C GLN A 270 -1.80 0.20 -16.16
N ARG A 271 -2.97 0.33 -15.54
CA ARG A 271 -3.14 1.09 -14.29
C ARG A 271 -2.42 0.40 -13.14
N GLY A 272 -2.10 1.16 -12.11
CA GLY A 272 -1.60 0.58 -10.88
C GLY A 272 -1.07 1.60 -9.89
N ASN A 273 -1.05 1.22 -8.62
CA ASN A 273 -0.44 2.04 -7.58
C ASN A 273 1.09 1.98 -7.67
N ILE A 274 1.73 3.13 -7.48
CA ILE A 274 3.20 3.28 -7.45
C ILE A 274 3.69 3.75 -6.08
N LYS A 275 2.86 3.62 -5.04
CA LYS A 275 3.25 3.98 -3.67
C LYS A 275 4.49 3.16 -3.27
N SER A 276 5.58 3.86 -2.97
CA SER A 276 6.91 3.29 -2.73
C SER A 276 7.45 3.64 -1.34
N THR A 277 6.58 3.59 -0.34
CA THR A 277 6.94 3.80 1.08
C THR A 277 7.15 2.47 1.79
N PRO A 278 8.10 2.39 2.74
CA PRO A 278 8.22 1.23 3.63
C PRO A 278 6.96 1.00 4.48
N ILE A 279 6.14 2.03 4.67
CA ILE A 279 4.94 1.94 5.49
C ILE A 279 3.75 1.47 4.65
N ARG A 280 3.22 0.30 5.02
CA ARG A 280 1.99 -0.26 4.43
C ARG A 280 0.76 0.49 4.97
N GLY A 281 -0.35 0.40 4.25
CA GLY A 281 -1.62 1.05 4.64
C GLY A 281 -1.79 2.48 4.12
N ASP A 282 -2.70 3.23 4.72
CA ASP A 282 -3.05 4.61 4.32
C ASP A 282 -1.89 5.58 4.57
N PRO A 283 -1.44 6.36 3.56
CA PRO A 283 -0.37 7.34 3.72
C PRO A 283 -0.59 8.36 4.85
N GLN A 284 -1.85 8.65 5.21
CA GLN A 284 -2.16 9.59 6.28
C GLN A 284 -2.16 8.96 7.68
N THR A 285 -2.19 7.64 7.80
CA THR A 285 -2.25 6.93 9.09
C THR A 285 -1.20 5.81 9.14
N PRO A 286 0.09 6.14 8.96
CA PRO A 286 1.15 5.13 8.88
C PRO A 286 1.24 4.29 10.16
N GLY A 287 0.99 2.99 10.04
CA GLY A 287 1.06 2.05 11.18
C GLY A 287 -0.19 2.02 12.07
N TYR A 288 -1.23 2.80 11.76
CA TYR A 288 -2.45 2.90 12.55
C TYR A 288 -3.71 2.68 11.70
N PRO A 289 -4.83 2.23 12.30
CA PRO A 289 -6.08 2.07 11.57
C PRO A 289 -6.67 3.43 11.16
N SER A 290 -7.11 3.55 9.92
CA SER A 290 -7.70 4.79 9.37
C SER A 290 -9.18 4.97 9.75
N VAL A 291 -9.50 4.89 11.03
CA VAL A 291 -10.87 5.00 11.56
C VAL A 291 -11.20 6.42 12.02
N LYS A 292 -12.49 6.71 12.23
CA LYS A 292 -12.97 8.02 12.71
C LYS A 292 -12.31 8.38 14.05
N GLY A 293 -11.83 9.62 14.18
CA GLY A 293 -11.20 10.13 15.40
C GLY A 293 -9.71 9.84 15.52
N MET A 294 -9.12 8.99 14.66
CA MET A 294 -7.67 8.79 14.64
C MET A 294 -6.96 10.01 14.06
N TYR A 295 -5.80 10.33 14.64
CA TYR A 295 -4.91 11.35 14.10
C TYR A 295 -4.50 10.99 12.67
N ARG A 296 -4.52 12.00 11.79
CA ARG A 296 -4.11 11.87 10.39
C ARG A 296 -3.01 12.86 10.12
N LEU A 297 -1.94 12.41 9.47
CA LEU A 297 -0.92 13.31 8.98
C LEU A 297 -1.56 14.35 8.05
N PRO A 298 -1.12 15.63 8.14
CA PRO A 298 -1.44 16.64 7.15
C PRO A 298 -1.13 16.12 5.74
N LYS A 299 -1.96 16.47 4.76
CA LYS A 299 -1.82 15.95 3.38
C LYS A 299 -0.43 16.19 2.80
N GLU A 300 0.17 17.34 3.09
CA GLU A 300 1.53 17.68 2.62
C GLU A 300 2.62 16.80 3.24
N GLU A 301 2.46 16.36 4.49
CA GLU A 301 3.38 15.42 5.11
C GLU A 301 3.20 14.00 4.57
N ALA A 302 1.94 13.57 4.39
CA ALA A 302 1.63 12.28 3.78
C ALA A 302 2.18 12.20 2.34
N LYS A 303 2.15 13.29 1.57
CA LYS A 303 2.73 13.37 0.22
C LYS A 303 4.24 13.16 0.20
N LYS A 304 4.98 13.52 1.25
CA LYS A 304 6.43 13.24 1.35
C LYS A 304 6.73 11.73 1.39
N LEU A 305 5.74 10.90 1.76
CA LEU A 305 5.83 9.44 1.74
C LEU A 305 5.47 8.82 0.37
N LEU A 306 5.01 9.62 -0.58
CA LEU A 306 4.56 9.17 -1.90
C LEU A 306 5.65 9.42 -2.97
N PRO A 307 5.49 8.92 -4.21
CA PRO A 307 6.36 9.31 -5.31
C PRO A 307 6.45 10.82 -5.50
N GLN A 308 7.65 11.31 -5.82
CA GLN A 308 7.96 12.75 -5.87
C GLN A 308 8.05 13.34 -7.30
N ILE A 309 7.99 12.50 -8.33
CA ILE A 309 8.01 12.92 -9.75
C ILE A 309 6.78 12.41 -10.49
N PRO A 310 6.26 13.16 -11.47
CA PRO A 310 5.14 12.71 -12.31
C PRO A 310 5.43 11.37 -12.97
N VAL A 311 4.42 10.51 -13.01
CA VAL A 311 4.48 9.19 -13.65
C VAL A 311 3.20 8.98 -14.44
N HIS A 312 3.33 8.62 -15.71
CA HIS A 312 2.19 8.32 -16.56
C HIS A 312 2.40 7.01 -17.30
N PRO A 313 1.43 6.07 -17.25
CA PRO A 313 1.49 4.88 -18.06
C PRO A 313 0.94 5.17 -19.46
N ILE A 314 1.54 4.59 -20.47
CA ILE A 314 1.07 4.64 -21.87
C ILE A 314 0.86 3.23 -22.39
N SER A 315 0.16 3.14 -23.52
CA SER A 315 -0.04 1.93 -24.30
C SER A 315 1.23 1.56 -25.05
#